data_AF-A0A0M3I774-F1
#
_entry.id   AF-A0A0M3I774-F1
#
_cell.length_a   1.000
_cell.length_b   1.000
_cell.length_c   1.000
_cell.angle_alpha   90.00
_cell.angle_beta   90.00
_cell.angle_gamma   90.00
#
_symmetry.space_group_name_H-M   'P 1'
#
loop_
_entity.id
_entity.type
_entity.pdbx_description
1 polymer ?
#
loop_
_entity_poly.entity_id
_entity_poly.type
_entity_poly.pdbx_seq_one_letter_code
_entity_poly.pdbx_strand_id
1 'polypeptide(L)' 'LKIFHFQVKVIGDQLVVRCYHEEQTQQFGEVKREVNRCYNLPSDVDKKTIKSNLTSRGHLVITAGKLKK' A
#
# COMPACT_ATOMS: atom_id res chain seq x y z
N LEU A 1 11.74 -8.61 -2.79
CA LEU A 1 10.57 -8.98 -1.95
C LEU A 1 9.34 -9.07 -2.84
N LYS A 2 8.73 -10.26 -2.96
CA LYS A 2 7.47 -10.44 -3.69
C LYS A 2 6.32 -10.21 -2.72
N ILE A 3 5.63 -9.07 -2.79
CA ILE A 3 4.46 -8.83 -1.93
C ILE A 3 3.34 -9.78 -2.39
N PHE A 4 2.81 -10.60 -1.48
CA PHE A 4 1.73 -11.55 -1.78
C PHE A 4 0.35 -10.91 -1.59
N HIS A 5 0.21 -10.09 -0.55
CA HIS A 5 -1.04 -9.40 -0.26
C HIS A 5 -0.77 -7.95 0.15
N PHE A 6 -1.59 -7.01 -0.33
CA PHE A 6 -1.55 -5.63 0.13
C PHE A 6 -2.96 -5.05 0.20
N GLN A 7 -3.12 -4.08 1.10
CA GLN A 7 -4.35 -3.34 1.31
C GLN A 7 -4.03 -1.86 1.43
N VAL A 8 -4.80 -1.04 0.71
CA VAL A 8 -4.75 0.42 0.80
C VAL A 8 -6.14 0.89 1.24
N LYS A 9 -6.18 1.69 2.30
CA LYS A 9 -7.42 2.26 2.85
C LYS A 9 -7.24 3.74 3.14
N VAL A 10 -8.33 4.48 3.03
CA VAL A 10 -8.40 5.87 3.47
C VAL A 10 -9.30 5.92 4.69
N ILE A 11 -8.78 6.44 5.81
CA ILE A 11 -9.51 6.58 7.07
C ILE A 11 -9.39 8.04 7.48
N GLY A 12 -10.50 8.79 7.41
CA GLY A 12 -10.44 10.25 7.60
C GLY A 12 -9.53 10.91 6.56
N ASP A 13 -8.46 11.54 7.04
CA ASP A 13 -7.41 12.19 6.22
C ASP A 13 -6.12 11.37 6.16
N GLN A 14 -6.17 10.08 6.49
CA GLN A 14 -5.00 9.20 6.46
C GLN A 14 -5.10 8.12 5.40
N LEU A 15 -4.03 7.94 4.66
CA LEU A 15 -3.78 6.80 3.79
C LEU A 15 -3.05 5.72 4.57
N VAL A 16 -3.73 4.60 4.80
CA VAL A 16 -3.21 3.44 5.52
C VAL A 16 -2.85 2.35 4.51
N VAL A 17 -1.60 1.94 4.51
CA VAL A 17 -1.05 0.91 3.63
C VAL A 17 -0.58 -0.26 4.50
N ARG A 18 -1.11 -1.45 4.21
CA ARG A 18 -0.66 -2.71 4.81
C ARG A 18 -0.17 -3.64 3.72
N CYS A 19 1.00 -4.21 3.92
CA CYS A 19 1.57 -5.20 3.01
C CYS A 19 1.98 -6.44 3.81
N TYR A 20 1.61 -7.60 3.29
CA TYR A 20 1.89 -8.88 3.88
C TYR A 20 2.59 -9.79 2.87
N HIS A 21 3.63 -10.44 3.36
CA HIS A 21 4.41 -11.41 2.62
C HIS A 21 4.60 -12.63 3.49
N GLU A 22 3.94 -13.71 3.08
CA GLU A 22 4.18 -15.06 3.58
C GLU A 22 4.96 -15.82 2.51
N GLU A 23 6.16 -16.25 2.86
CA GLU A 23 6.87 -17.24 2.09
C GLU A 23 6.82 -18.56 2.87
N GLN A 24 6.03 -19.50 2.35
CA GLN A 24 6.07 -20.88 2.82
C GLN A 24 7.41 -21.47 2.38
N THR A 25 8.18 -21.85 3.39
CA THR A 25 9.50 -22.47 3.38
C THR A 25 9.95 -23.25 2.16
N GLN A 26 11.18 -22.96 1.75
CA GLN A 26 12.20 -23.97 1.46
C GLN A 26 12.97 -24.33 2.75
N GLN A 27 13.76 -25.40 2.70
CA GLN A 27 14.55 -26.15 3.71
C GLN A 27 14.88 -25.59 5.12
N PHE A 28 14.79 -24.28 5.42
CA PHE A 28 15.32 -23.66 6.66
C PHE A 28 14.33 -22.85 7.52
N GLY A 29 13.02 -22.91 7.29
CA GLY A 29 12.01 -22.25 8.16
C GLY A 29 11.26 -21.07 7.51
N GLU A 30 10.06 -20.78 8.03
CA GLU A 30 9.10 -19.90 7.37
C GLU A 30 9.47 -18.44 7.55
N VAL A 31 9.26 -17.64 6.50
CA VAL A 31 9.50 -16.21 6.57
C VAL A 31 8.21 -15.44 6.35
N LYS A 32 7.82 -14.69 7.39
CA LYS A 32 6.66 -13.80 7.38
C LYS A 32 7.13 -12.36 7.58
N ARG A 33 6.67 -11.47 6.71
CA ARG A 33 7.00 -10.04 6.76
C ARG A 33 5.74 -9.20 6.61
N GLU A 34 5.59 -8.23 7.50
CA GLU A 34 4.50 -7.27 7.48
C GLU A 34 5.06 -5.85 7.45
N VAL A 35 4.46 -4.99 6.61
CA VAL A 35 4.78 -3.57 6.55
C VAL A 35 3.51 -2.76 6.68
N ASN A 36 3.48 -1.89 7.69
CA ASN A 36 2.38 -0.96 7.93
C ASN A 36 2.90 0.48 7.80
N ARG A 37 2.26 1.27 6.93
CA ARG A 37 2.59 2.68 6.75
C ARG A 37 1.32 3.52 6.76
N CYS A 38 1.37 4.65 7.44
CA CYS A 38 0.30 5.65 7.46
C CYS A 38 0.85 6.98 6.97
N TYR A 39 0.12 7.62 6.07
CA TYR A 39 0.47 8.93 5.52
C TYR A 39 -0.70 9.88 5.69
N ASN A 40 -0.44 11.10 6.17
CA ASN A 40 -1.46 12.14 6.16
C ASN A 40 -1.65 12.63 4.73
N LEU A 41 -2.90 12.62 4.26
CA LEU A 41 -3.27 13.17 2.97
C LEU A 41 -3.33 14.69 3.08
N PRO A 42 -2.73 15.41 2.12
CA PRO A 42 -2.94 16.85 1.99
C PRO A 42 -4.42 17.19 1.80
N SER A 43 -4.81 18.39 2.25
CA SER A 43 -6.21 18.86 2.17
C SER A 43 -6.70 19.10 0.74
N ASP A 44 -5.79 19.25 -0.22
CA ASP A 44 -6.10 19.46 -1.64
C ASP A 44 -6.23 18.16 -2.44
N VAL A 45 -6.24 16.98 -1.81
CA VAL A 45 -6.38 15.68 -2.48
C VAL A 45 -7.84 15.25 -2.61
N ASP A 46 -8.26 14.88 -3.83
CA ASP A 46 -9.54 14.20 -4.04
C ASP A 46 -9.42 12.71 -3.68
N LYS A 47 -9.91 12.35 -2.50
CA LYS A 47 -9.88 10.98 -1.97
C LYS A 47 -10.54 9.95 -2.90
N LYS A 48 -11.52 10.36 -3.72
CA LYS A 48 -12.22 9.46 -4.65
C LYS A 48 -11.36 9.04 -5.83
N THR A 49 -10.29 9.79 -6.10
CA THR A 49 -9.37 9.53 -7.21
C THR A 49 -8.16 8.69 -6.82
N ILE A 50 -8.05 8.30 -5.54
CA ILE A 50 -6.95 7.48 -5.04
C ILE A 50 -6.99 6.12 -5.74
N LYS A 51 -5.86 5.78 -6.38
CA LYS A 51 -5.63 4.49 -7.04
C LYS A 51 -4.29 3.94 -6.58
N SER A 52 -4.20 2.62 -6.50
CA SER A 52 -2.97 1.91 -6.17
C SER A 52 -2.62 0.92 -7.27
N ASN A 53 -1.32 0.80 -7.56
CA ASN A 53 -0.80 -0.13 -8.55
C ASN A 53 0.51 -0.75 -8.03
N LEU A 54 0.54 -2.07 -7.90
CA LEU A 54 1.76 -2.81 -7.59
C LEU A 54 2.45 -3.19 -8.91
N THR A 55 3.59 -2.56 -9.18
CA THR A 55 4.37 -2.81 -10.39
C THR A 55 5.01 -4.20 -10.36
N SER A 56 5.34 -4.74 -11.54
CA SER A 56 6.07 -6.02 -11.68
C SER A 56 7.47 -6.00 -11.03
N ARG A 57 8.04 -4.81 -10.81
CA ARG A 57 9.31 -4.60 -10.10
C ARG A 57 9.15 -4.57 -8.57
N GLY A 58 7.93 -4.68 -8.04
CA GLY A 58 7.65 -4.72 -6.60
C GLY A 58 7.44 -3.36 -5.93
N HIS A 59 7.25 -2.29 -6.69
CA HIS A 59 6.89 -0.97 -6.15
C HIS A 59 5.37 -0.81 -6.08
N LEU A 60 4.84 -0.53 -4.90
CA LEU A 60 3.46 -0.08 -4.72
C LEU A 60 3.40 1.43 -4.97
N VAL A 61 2.79 1.83 -6.08
CA VAL A 61 2.60 3.22 -6.47
C VAL A 61 1.17 3.63 -6.12
N ILE A 62 1.02 4.72 -5.38
CA ILE A 62 -0.29 5.28 -5.02
C ILE A 62 -0.38 6.68 -5.63
N THR A 63 -1.44 6.92 -6.40
CA THR A 63 -1.67 8.18 -7.12
C THR A 63 -3.02 8.76 -6.74
N ALA A 64 -3.12 10.08 -6.68
CA ALA A 64 -4.36 10.80 -6.45
C ALA A 64 -4.36 12.12 -7.24
N GLY A 65 -5.54 12.55 -7.67
CA GLY A 65 -5.77 13.86 -8.25
C GLY A 65 -5.98 14.92 -7.16
N LYS A 66 -5.75 16.17 -7.54
CA LYS A 66 -6.14 17.32 -6.70
C LYS A 66 -7.64 17.59 -6.82
N LEU A 67 -8.23 18.14 -5.76
CA LEU A 67 -9.58 18.70 -5.82
C LEU A 67 -9.61 19.79 -6.91
N LYS A 68 -10.61 19.70 -7.80
CA LYS A 68 -10.86 20.76 -8.78
C LYS A 68 -11.33 22.00 -8.02
N LYS A 69 -10.76 23.16 -8.34
CA LYS A 69 -11.23 24.46 -7.86
C LYS A 69 -12.61 24.77 -8.42
#